data_AF-A0A229UQ57-F1
#
_entry.id   AF-A0A229UQ57-F1
#
_cell.length_a   1.000
_cell.length_b   1.000
_cell.length_c   1.000
_cell.angle_alpha   90.00
_cell.angle_beta   90.00
_cell.angle_gamma   90.00
#
_symmetry.space_group_name_H-M   'P 1'
#
loop_
_entity.id
_entity.type
_entity.pdbx_description
1 polymer ?
#
loop_
_entity_poly.entity_id
_entity_poly.type
_entity_poly.pdbx_seq_one_letter_code
_entity_poly.pdbx_strand_id
1 'polypeptide(L)'
;MTDQFEMFDDPYKMLILLATLVAEHNNEELDYNQVPAFENETFLLKHELFVYKKENVEISWYRFLGRDISCTKDLTRKEYNKMFVDCMASLYGVN
;
A
#
# COMPACT_ATOMS: atom_id res chain seq x y z
N MET A 1 -18.46 -14.51 -11.50
CA MET A 1 -18.03 -13.52 -10.49
C MET A 1 -16.51 -13.52 -10.47
N THR A 2 -15.84 -12.77 -11.36
CA THR A 2 -14.36 -12.88 -11.43
C THR A 2 -13.64 -11.68 -12.04
N ASP A 3 -14.29 -10.54 -12.29
CA ASP A 3 -13.65 -9.47 -13.08
C ASP A 3 -13.11 -8.31 -12.22
N GLN A 4 -13.40 -8.28 -10.92
CA GLN A 4 -12.90 -7.20 -10.03
C GLN A 4 -11.44 -7.38 -9.58
N PHE A 5 -10.85 -8.57 -9.78
CA PHE A 5 -9.45 -8.83 -9.42
C PHE A 5 -8.46 -8.59 -10.57
N GLU A 6 -8.94 -8.38 -11.80
CA GLU A 6 -8.08 -8.13 -12.97
C GLU A 6 -7.52 -6.70 -13.01
N MET A 7 -8.07 -5.77 -12.22
CA MET A 7 -7.75 -4.34 -12.32
C MET A 7 -6.31 -3.98 -11.92
N PHE A 8 -5.56 -4.92 -11.31
CA PHE A 8 -4.27 -4.62 -10.64
C PHE A 8 -3.18 -5.60 -11.07
N ASP A 9 -2.56 -5.34 -12.23
CA ASP A 9 -1.46 -6.13 -12.80
C ASP A 9 -0.11 -5.94 -12.08
N ASP A 10 0.05 -4.84 -11.35
CA ASP A 10 1.32 -4.45 -10.76
C ASP A 10 1.15 -4.12 -9.26
N PRO A 11 1.73 -4.93 -8.35
CA PRO A 11 1.74 -4.67 -6.91
C PRO A 11 2.19 -3.26 -6.52
N TYR A 12 3.08 -2.65 -7.30
CA TYR A 12 3.62 -1.33 -7.00
C TYR A 12 2.65 -0.21 -7.37
N LYS A 13 1.83 -0.40 -8.41
CA LYS A 13 0.72 0.50 -8.71
C LYS A 13 -0.31 0.51 -7.58
N MET A 14 -0.51 -0.64 -6.92
CA MET A 14 -1.39 -0.72 -5.76
C MET A 14 -0.85 0.00 -4.54
N LEU A 15 0.46 -0.09 -4.31
CA LEU A 15 1.09 0.69 -3.25
C LEU A 15 0.99 2.20 -3.51
N ILE A 16 1.18 2.64 -4.76
CA ILE A 16 0.98 4.04 -5.15
C ILE A 16 -0.47 4.46 -4.93
N LEU A 17 -1.44 3.65 -5.36
CA LEU A 17 -2.86 3.92 -5.14
C LEU A 17 -3.17 4.05 -3.64
N LEU A 18 -2.71 3.13 -2.81
CA LEU A 18 -2.90 3.19 -1.36
C LEU A 18 -2.28 4.48 -0.78
N ALA A 19 -1.08 4.86 -1.20
CA ALA A 19 -0.44 6.10 -0.78
C ALA A 19 -1.22 7.35 -1.19
N THR A 20 -1.82 7.35 -2.40
CA THR A 20 -2.74 8.42 -2.84
C THR A 20 -3.95 8.50 -1.93
N LEU A 21 -4.60 7.37 -1.63
CA LEU A 21 -5.78 7.35 -0.75
C LEU A 21 -5.46 7.82 0.67
N VAL A 22 -4.26 7.50 1.18
CA VAL A 22 -3.78 8.02 2.47
C VAL A 22 -3.59 9.54 2.41
N ALA A 23 -2.99 10.07 1.34
CA ALA A 23 -2.84 11.52 1.15
C ALA A 23 -4.22 12.21 1.14
N GLU A 24 -5.15 11.68 0.34
CA GLU A 24 -6.52 12.18 0.28
C GLU A 24 -7.22 12.15 1.64
N HIS A 25 -7.07 11.05 2.38
CA HIS A 25 -7.60 10.89 3.74
C HIS A 25 -7.05 11.96 4.70
N ASN A 26 -5.78 12.33 4.54
CA ASN A 26 -5.13 13.38 5.32
C ASN A 26 -5.41 14.80 4.81
N ASN A 27 -6.19 14.96 3.74
CA ASN A 27 -6.41 16.22 3.01
C ASN A 27 -5.12 16.85 2.45
N GLU A 28 -4.20 16.01 1.96
CA GLU A 28 -2.96 16.42 1.30
C GLU A 28 -2.82 15.73 -0.08
N GLU A 29 -1.91 16.23 -0.92
CA GLU A 29 -1.55 15.60 -2.19
C GLU A 29 -0.40 14.60 -1.99
N LEU A 30 -0.36 13.55 -2.79
CA LEU A 30 0.73 12.58 -2.72
C LEU A 30 2.05 13.20 -3.22
N ASP A 31 2.98 13.44 -2.30
CA ASP A 31 4.38 13.70 -2.64
C ASP A 31 5.19 12.39 -2.67
N TYR A 32 5.62 11.99 -3.87
CA TYR A 32 6.44 10.79 -4.07
C TYR A 32 7.82 10.88 -3.40
N ASN A 33 8.30 12.09 -3.09
CA ASN A 33 9.55 12.34 -2.35
C ASN A 33 9.36 12.33 -0.84
N GLN A 34 8.12 12.44 -0.36
CA GLN A 34 7.81 12.55 1.06
C GLN A 34 6.41 11.98 1.29
N VAL A 35 6.29 10.66 1.10
CA VAL A 35 5.02 9.94 1.22
C VAL A 35 4.42 10.21 2.61
N PRO A 36 3.13 10.59 2.67
CA PRO A 36 2.48 10.93 3.92
C PRO A 36 2.44 9.76 4.88
N ALA A 37 2.56 10.08 6.16
CA ALA A 37 2.53 9.08 7.22
C ALA A 37 1.10 8.73 7.59
N PHE A 38 0.84 7.44 7.79
CA PHE A 38 -0.41 6.92 8.31
C PHE A 38 -0.15 5.63 9.06
N GLU A 39 -0.86 5.43 10.17
CA GLU A 39 -0.77 4.20 10.94
C GLU A 39 -2.13 3.83 11.54
N ASN A 40 -2.51 2.57 11.38
CA ASN A 40 -3.63 1.97 12.09
C ASN A 40 -3.25 0.53 12.53
N GLU A 41 -4.23 -0.27 12.98
CA GLU A 41 -3.99 -1.65 13.41
C GLU A 41 -3.58 -2.59 12.26
N THR A 42 -3.97 -2.27 11.03
CA THR A 42 -3.73 -3.12 9.84
C THR A 42 -2.39 -2.82 9.18
N PHE A 43 -2.02 -1.55 9.03
CA PHE A 43 -0.82 -1.15 8.32
C PHE A 43 -0.18 0.14 8.85
N LEU A 44 1.08 0.32 8.49
CA LEU A 44 1.85 1.55 8.62
C LEU A 44 2.33 1.96 7.23
N LEU A 45 2.14 3.21 6.86
CA LEU A 45 2.75 3.86 5.71
C LEU A 45 3.55 5.07 6.21
N LYS A 46 4.78 5.18 5.75
CA LYS A 46 5.61 6.38 5.91
C LYS A 46 6.58 6.46 4.74
N HIS A 47 7.27 7.59 4.60
CA HIS A 47 8.31 7.72 3.59
C HIS A 47 9.31 6.56 3.65
N GLU A 48 9.56 5.95 2.48
CA GLU A 48 10.43 4.77 2.25
C GLU A 48 10.00 3.45 2.91
N LEU A 49 8.84 3.40 3.58
CA LEU A 49 8.39 2.18 4.26
C LEU A 49 6.87 2.02 4.28
N PHE A 50 6.44 0.85 3.83
CA PHE A 50 5.11 0.30 4.07
C PHE A 50 5.24 -1.00 4.88
N VAL A 51 4.41 -1.16 5.92
CA VAL A 51 4.32 -2.37 6.73
C VAL A 51 2.88 -2.83 6.80
N TYR A 52 2.61 -4.05 6.34
CA TYR A 52 1.35 -4.73 6.59
C TYR A 52 1.49 -5.61 7.84
N LYS A 53 0.83 -5.20 8.92
CA LYS A 53 1.07 -5.71 10.28
C LYS A 53 0.56 -7.13 10.48
N LYS A 54 -0.55 -7.50 9.86
CA LYS A 54 -1.18 -8.84 10.05
C LYS A 54 -0.27 -10.00 9.64
N GLU A 55 0.53 -9.81 8.58
CA GLU A 55 1.40 -10.85 8.06
C GLU A 55 2.88 -10.48 8.15
N ASN A 56 3.22 -9.39 8.84
CA ASN A 56 4.59 -8.88 8.98
C ASN A 56 5.32 -8.78 7.62
N VAL A 57 4.65 -8.14 6.65
CA VAL A 57 5.20 -7.85 5.32
C VAL A 57 5.69 -6.42 5.35
N GLU A 58 6.92 -6.20 4.88
CA GLU A 58 7.49 -4.86 4.75
C GLU A 58 7.87 -4.63 3.29
N ILE A 59 7.45 -3.50 2.75
CA ILE A 59 7.85 -3.02 1.44
C ILE A 59 8.59 -1.70 1.65
N SER A 60 9.80 -1.62 1.14
CA SER A 60 10.62 -0.41 1.18
C SER A 60 11.01 0.01 -0.23
N TRP A 61 11.28 1.30 -0.41
CA TRP A 61 11.72 1.87 -1.68
C TRP A 61 12.75 2.96 -1.41
N TYR A 62 13.56 3.28 -2.41
CA TYR A 62 14.62 4.28 -2.26
C TYR A 62 14.20 5.64 -2.82
N ARG A 63 14.18 6.68 -1.97
CA ARG A 63 13.90 8.11 -2.28
C ARG A 63 12.55 8.43 -2.94
N PHE A 64 12.10 7.65 -3.90
CA PHE A 64 10.91 7.88 -4.71
C PHE A 64 10.03 6.64 -4.70
N LEU A 65 8.77 6.79 -4.30
CA LEU A 65 7.81 5.70 -4.36
C LEU A 65 7.62 5.27 -5.83
N GLY A 66 7.72 3.96 -6.09
CA GLY A 66 7.63 3.39 -7.45
C GLY A 66 8.96 2.95 -8.07
N ARG A 67 10.10 3.17 -7.39
CA ARG A 67 11.43 2.77 -7.89
C ARG A 67 12.22 1.99 -6.83
N ASP A 68 13.06 1.06 -7.30
CA ASP A 68 13.99 0.29 -6.47
C ASP A 68 13.30 -0.33 -5.23
N ILE A 69 12.15 -0.96 -5.48
CA ILE A 69 11.29 -1.50 -4.44
C ILE A 69 11.82 -2.86 -3.96
N SER A 70 11.84 -3.05 -2.65
CA SER A 70 12.18 -4.30 -1.98
C SER A 70 11.01 -4.74 -1.10
N CYS A 71 10.73 -6.03 -1.07
CA CYS A 71 9.74 -6.64 -0.19
C CYS A 71 10.41 -7.72 0.66
N THR A 72 10.09 -7.80 1.95
CA THR A 72 10.65 -8.84 2.85
C THR A 72 10.13 -10.23 2.56
N LYS A 73 9.05 -10.36 1.76
CA LYS A 73 8.48 -11.64 1.33
C LYS A 73 8.30 -11.68 -0.18
N ASP A 74 8.50 -12.86 -0.75
CA ASP A 74 8.08 -13.14 -2.12
C ASP A 74 6.59 -13.44 -2.12
N LEU A 75 5.78 -12.41 -2.38
CA LEU A 75 4.33 -12.51 -2.38
C LEU A 75 3.82 -12.79 -3.79
N THR A 76 2.88 -13.72 -3.88
CA THR A 76 2.08 -13.90 -5.08
C THR A 76 1.19 -12.68 -5.33
N ARG A 77 0.79 -12.49 -6.58
CA ARG A 77 -0.15 -11.43 -6.96
C ARG A 77 -1.44 -11.43 -6.13
N LYS A 78 -1.95 -12.61 -5.80
CA LYS A 78 -3.17 -12.76 -4.98
C LYS A 78 -2.96 -12.25 -3.55
N GLU A 79 -1.79 -12.48 -2.97
CA GLU A 79 -1.44 -12.01 -1.63
C GLU A 79 -1.29 -10.49 -1.62
N TYR A 80 -0.63 -9.90 -2.62
CA TYR A 80 -0.60 -8.44 -2.78
C TYR A 80 -2.01 -7.84 -2.85
N ASN A 81 -2.86 -8.36 -3.73
CA ASN A 81 -4.23 -7.84 -3.88
C ASN A 81 -5.02 -7.94 -2.57
N LYS A 82 -4.93 -9.08 -1.87
CA LYS A 82 -5.61 -9.27 -0.58
C LYS A 82 -5.10 -8.27 0.46
N MET A 83 -3.78 -8.10 0.57
CA MET A 83 -3.15 -7.15 1.48
C MET A 83 -3.61 -5.72 1.23
N PHE A 84 -3.59 -5.26 -0.03
CA PHE A 84 -3.98 -3.88 -0.35
C PHE A 84 -5.49 -3.64 -0.15
N VAL A 85 -6.34 -4.60 -0.49
CA VAL A 85 -7.79 -4.51 -0.22
C VAL A 85 -8.04 -4.39 1.28
N ASP A 86 -7.36 -5.18 2.11
CA ASP A 86 -7.47 -5.11 3.56
C ASP A 86 -6.99 -3.75 4.12
N CYS A 87 -5.90 -3.20 3.56
CA CYS A 87 -5.43 -1.86 3.91
C CYS A 87 -6.46 -0.77 3.55
N MET A 88 -7.01 -0.79 2.33
CA MET A 88 -8.04 0.16 1.89
C MET A 88 -9.32 0.06 2.74
N ALA A 89 -9.78 -1.17 3.02
CA ALA A 89 -10.91 -1.42 3.91
C ALA A 89 -10.69 -0.79 5.30
N SER A 90 -9.49 -0.99 5.87
CA SER A 90 -9.12 -0.43 7.17
C SER A 90 -8.96 1.10 7.18
N LEU A 91 -8.66 1.71 6.04
CA LEU A 91 -8.54 3.17 5.90
C LEU A 91 -9.92 3.85 5.98
N TYR A 92 -10.94 3.25 5.36
CA TYR A 92 -12.30 3.80 5.33
C TYR A 92 -13.25 3.22 6.38
N GLY A 93 -12.78 2.29 7.22
CA GLY A 93 -13.60 1.63 8.25
C GLY A 93 -14.69 0.71 7.68
N VAL A 94 -14.49 0.18 6.47
CA VAL A 94 -15.43 -0.74 5.81
C VAL A 94 -14.94 -2.16 6.07
N ASN A 95 -15.49 -2.81 7.11
CA ASN A 95 -15.24 -4.22 7.42
C ASN A 95 -16.37 -5.12 6.90
#